data_AF-A0A8S9LGH4-F1
#
_entry.id   AF-A0A8S9LGH4-F1
#
_cell.length_a   1.000
_cell.length_b   1.000
_cell.length_c   1.000
_cell.angle_alpha   90.00
_cell.angle_beta   90.00
_cell.angle_gamma   90.00
#
_symmetry.space_group_name_H-M   'P 1'
#
loop_
_entity.id
_entity.type
_entity.pdbx_description
1 polymer ?
#
loop_
_entity_poly.entity_id
_entity_poly.type
_entity_poly.pdbx_seq_one_letter_code
_entity_poly.pdbx_strand_id
1 'polypeptide(L)'
;MHNPKLEAIKQGTLMKRFIASPLMAEALAVREALLQAKALHLSNICLKSDDHVLIKVLSSKQIPMEFYEINLDIENLSSSFTFISFTYVPRSLNSTADVLAKSALHLNF
;
A
#
# COMPACT_ATOMS: atom_id res chain seq x y z
N MET A 1 -34.35 25.45 -9.14
CA MET A 1 -33.96 24.32 -10.02
C MET A 1 -32.68 23.72 -9.45
N HIS A 2 -32.68 22.41 -9.29
CA HIS A 2 -31.74 21.59 -8.51
C HIS A 2 -30.58 21.12 -9.42
N ASN A 3 -29.33 21.28 -8.99
CA ASN A 3 -28.22 20.43 -9.43
C ASN A 3 -27.06 20.50 -8.41
N PRO A 4 -26.82 19.45 -7.60
CA PRO A 4 -25.75 19.43 -6.61
C PRO A 4 -24.46 18.96 -7.28
N LYS A 5 -23.48 19.85 -7.48
CA LYS A 5 -22.11 19.41 -7.74
C LYS A 5 -21.49 18.98 -6.42
N LEU A 6 -21.15 17.70 -6.37
CA LEU A 6 -20.32 17.04 -5.38
C LEU A 6 -18.96 17.77 -5.28
N GLU A 7 -18.87 18.76 -4.41
CA GLU A 7 -17.62 19.40 -4.04
C GLU A 7 -16.74 18.35 -3.34
N ALA A 8 -15.57 18.07 -3.92
CA ALA A 8 -14.62 17.11 -3.40
C ALA A 8 -14.17 17.53 -2.00
N ILE A 9 -14.65 16.83 -0.97
CA ILE A 9 -14.30 17.12 0.42
C ILE A 9 -12.89 16.56 0.68
N LYS A 10 -11.93 17.48 0.69
CA LYS A 10 -10.52 17.34 1.11
C LYS A 10 -9.61 16.49 0.21
N GLN A 11 -8.93 17.20 -0.70
CA GLN A 11 -7.61 16.80 -1.16
C GLN A 11 -6.55 17.28 -0.15
N GLY A 12 -5.77 16.34 0.38
CA GLY A 12 -4.55 16.61 1.11
C GLY A 12 -3.37 16.07 0.32
N THR A 13 -2.47 16.94 -0.13
CA THR A 13 -1.19 16.51 -0.72
C THR A 13 -0.11 16.68 0.33
N LEU A 14 0.26 15.58 1.00
CA LEU A 14 1.51 15.53 1.75
C LEU A 14 2.63 15.23 0.75
N MET A 15 3.25 16.29 0.26
CA MET A 15 4.43 16.21 -0.60
C MET A 15 5.65 15.79 0.25
N LYS A 16 5.76 14.52 0.64
CA LYS A 16 7.01 13.98 1.19
C LYS A 16 7.91 13.61 0.00
N ARG A 17 8.80 14.54 -0.31
CA ARG A 17 9.73 14.58 -1.45
C ARG A 17 10.75 13.44 -1.46
N PHE A 18 10.33 12.18 -1.61
CA PHE A 18 11.19 11.04 -1.94
C PHE A 18 10.32 9.84 -2.38
N ILE A 19 9.92 9.76 -3.65
CA ILE A 19 9.61 8.45 -4.24
C ILE A 19 10.92 7.97 -4.87
N ALA A 20 11.85 7.48 -4.05
CA ALA A 20 13.17 7.03 -4.51
C ALA A 20 13.33 5.51 -4.37
N SER A 21 12.40 4.76 -4.98
CA SER A 21 12.58 3.40 -5.51
C SER A 21 11.19 2.81 -5.81
N PRO A 22 11.07 1.90 -6.80
CA PRO A 22 9.86 1.10 -6.99
C PRO A 22 9.39 0.43 -5.68
N LEU A 23 10.35 -0.06 -4.88
CA LEU A 23 10.09 -0.70 -3.59
C LEU A 23 9.40 0.21 -2.57
N MET A 24 9.75 1.50 -2.50
CA MET A 24 9.08 2.47 -1.61
C MET A 24 7.63 2.72 -2.04
N ALA A 25 7.38 2.79 -3.35
CA ALA A 25 6.02 2.94 -3.88
C ALA A 25 5.16 1.72 -3.52
N GLU A 26 5.72 0.51 -3.61
CA GLU A 26 5.02 -0.71 -3.21
C GLU A 26 4.77 -0.79 -1.69
N ALA A 27 5.73 -0.40 -0.86
CA ALA A 27 5.53 -0.32 0.59
C ALA A 27 4.44 0.68 0.97
N LEU A 28 4.38 1.83 0.30
CA LEU A 28 3.29 2.79 0.48
C LEU A 28 1.93 2.21 0.05
N ALA A 29 1.88 1.48 -1.05
CA ALA A 29 0.66 0.80 -1.48
C ALA A 29 0.17 -0.23 -0.44
N VAL A 30 1.09 -0.97 0.17
CA VAL A 30 0.78 -1.90 1.29
C VAL A 30 0.19 -1.13 2.48
N ARG A 31 0.83 -0.03 2.89
CA ARG A 31 0.32 0.81 3.99
C ARG A 31 -1.10 1.31 3.73
N GLU A 32 -1.37 1.82 2.53
CA GLU A 32 -2.70 2.29 2.17
C GLU A 32 -3.74 1.16 2.10
N ALA A 33 -3.36 -0.02 1.61
CA ALA A 33 -4.24 -1.19 1.64
C ALA A 33 -4.64 -1.58 3.08
N LEU A 34 -3.69 -1.52 4.03
CA LEU A 34 -3.98 -1.78 5.45
C LEU A 34 -4.86 -0.70 6.07
N LEU A 35 -4.64 0.58 5.76
CA LEU A 35 -5.51 1.67 6.22
C LEU A 35 -6.95 1.47 5.74
N GLN A 36 -7.13 1.15 4.46
CA GLN A 36 -8.46 0.86 3.89
C GLN A 36 -9.10 -0.36 4.54
N ALA A 37 -8.35 -1.46 4.70
CA ALA A 37 -8.85 -2.66 5.35
C ALA A 37 -9.31 -2.39 6.80
N LYS A 38 -8.56 -1.57 7.54
CA LYS A 38 -8.93 -1.14 8.89
C LYS A 38 -10.20 -0.29 8.87
N ALA A 39 -10.33 0.64 7.92
CA ALA A 39 -11.53 1.46 7.75
C ALA A 39 -12.77 0.62 7.39
N LEU A 40 -12.57 -0.50 6.69
CA LEU A 40 -13.60 -1.50 6.38
C LEU A 40 -13.86 -2.51 7.51
N HIS A 41 -13.20 -2.34 8.67
CA HIS A 41 -13.31 -3.24 9.82
C HIS A 41 -12.98 -4.71 9.50
N LEU A 42 -12.10 -4.96 8.53
CA LEU A 42 -11.59 -6.29 8.26
C LEU A 42 -10.63 -6.73 9.36
N SER A 43 -10.73 -7.99 9.79
CA SER A 43 -9.91 -8.55 10.87
C SER A 43 -8.81 -9.50 10.40
N ASN A 44 -8.97 -10.07 9.20
CA ASN A 44 -8.04 -11.04 8.63
C ASN A 44 -7.57 -10.56 7.26
N ILE A 45 -6.27 -10.38 7.09
CA ILE A 45 -5.66 -9.84 5.87
C ILE A 45 -4.67 -10.85 5.29
N CYS A 46 -4.76 -11.06 3.98
CA CYS A 46 -3.74 -11.76 3.21
C CYS A 46 -3.31 -10.85 2.07
N LEU A 47 -2.12 -10.28 2.20
CA LEU A 47 -1.54 -9.39 1.19
C LEU A 47 -0.60 -10.18 0.29
N LYS A 48 -0.78 -9.99 -1.02
CA LYS A 48 -0.02 -10.68 -2.05
C LYS A 48 0.76 -9.67 -2.88
N SER A 49 2.06 -9.90 -3.05
CA SER A 49 2.93 -9.08 -3.91
C SER A 49 3.79 -9.98 -4.81
N ASP A 50 4.10 -9.52 -6.01
CA ASP A 50 5.04 -10.14 -6.93
C ASP A 50 6.47 -9.59 -6.81
N ASP A 51 6.74 -8.75 -5.81
CA ASP A 51 8.08 -8.32 -5.44
C ASP A 51 8.61 -9.13 -4.23
N HIS A 52 9.56 -10.03 -4.50
CA HIS A 52 10.25 -10.80 -3.48
C HIS A 52 11.02 -9.92 -2.48
N VAL A 53 11.54 -8.77 -2.92
CA VAL A 53 12.27 -7.84 -2.05
C VAL A 53 11.31 -7.22 -1.04
N LEU A 54 10.14 -6.77 -1.49
CA LEU A 54 9.11 -6.25 -0.59
C LEU A 54 8.67 -7.28 0.44
N ILE A 55 8.30 -8.48 0.00
CA ILE A 55 7.87 -9.55 0.91
C ILE A 55 8.97 -9.85 1.93
N LYS A 56 10.24 -9.87 1.50
CA LYS A 56 11.37 -10.07 2.41
C LYS A 56 11.53 -8.93 3.41
N VAL A 57 11.39 -7.68 2.98
CA VAL A 57 11.46 -6.50 3.87
C VAL A 57 10.35 -6.56 4.91
N LEU A 58 9.11 -6.80 4.50
CA LEU A 58 7.94 -6.87 5.40
C LEU A 58 7.98 -8.08 6.34
N SER A 59 8.69 -9.14 5.97
CA SER A 59 8.83 -10.35 6.78
C SER A 59 10.11 -10.39 7.62
N SER A 60 11.03 -9.42 7.44
CA SER A 60 12.36 -9.41 8.05
C SER A 60 12.47 -8.35 9.13
N LYS A 61 13.24 -8.65 10.18
CA LYS A 61 13.62 -7.65 11.21
C LYS A 61 14.79 -6.75 10.79
N GLN A 62 15.45 -7.07 9.68
CA GLN A 62 16.55 -6.28 9.13
C GLN A 62 16.03 -5.48 7.95
N ILE A 63 15.67 -4.22 8.23
CA ILE A 63 15.12 -3.27 7.27
C ILE A 63 16.17 -2.19 7.02
N PRO A 64 16.46 -1.83 5.76
CA PRO A 64 17.34 -0.70 5.48
C PRO A 64 16.77 0.59 6.11
N MET A 65 17.63 1.47 6.62
CA MET A 65 17.22 2.68 7.36
C MET A 65 16.18 3.53 6.59
N GLU A 66 16.31 3.59 5.26
CA GLU A 66 15.39 4.30 4.36
C GLU A 66 13.95 3.74 4.35
N PHE A 67 13.75 2.47 4.72
CA PHE A 67 12.44 1.80 4.81
C PHE A 67 11.94 1.67 6.25
N TYR A 68 12.72 2.11 7.24
CA TYR A 68 12.38 1.88 8.64
C TYR A 68 11.08 2.57 9.06
N GLU A 69 10.89 3.84 8.67
CA GLU A 69 9.67 4.60 9.00
C GLU A 69 8.42 3.94 8.40
N ILE A 70 8.45 3.57 7.11
CA ILE A 70 7.30 2.98 6.43
C ILE A 70 7.01 1.56 6.95
N ASN A 71 8.05 0.79 7.26
CA ASN A 71 7.87 -0.54 7.83
C ASN A 71 7.28 -0.47 9.24
N LEU A 72 7.74 0.46 10.08
CA LEU A 72 7.17 0.68 11.41
C LEU A 72 5.68 1.06 11.35
N ASP A 73 5.30 1.93 10.41
CA ASP A 73 3.90 2.24 10.13
C ASP A 73 3.10 0.99 9.75
N ILE A 74 3.63 0.15 8.86
CA ILE A 74 2.99 -1.10 8.44
C ILE A 74 2.86 -2.08 9.60
N GLU A 75 3.89 -2.24 10.44
CA GLU A 75 3.86 -3.09 11.63
C GLU A 75 2.81 -2.60 12.64
N ASN A 76 2.76 -1.29 12.89
CA ASN A 76 1.76 -0.69 13.77
C ASN A 76 0.34 -0.92 13.24
N LEU A 77 0.11 -0.77 11.94
CA LEU A 77 -1.18 -1.08 11.33
C LEU A 77 -1.51 -2.57 11.41
N SER A 78 -0.52 -3.42 11.16
CA SER A 78 -0.62 -4.88 11.23
C SER A 78 -1.12 -5.36 12.60
N SER A 79 -0.70 -4.68 13.68
CA SER A 79 -1.17 -4.98 15.05
C SER A 79 -2.67 -4.76 15.28
N SER A 80 -3.35 -4.01 14.40
CA SER A 80 -4.79 -3.78 14.47
C SER A 80 -5.62 -4.96 13.93
N PHE A 81 -4.99 -5.95 13.30
CA PHE A 81 -5.66 -7.10 12.69
C PHE A 81 -5.48 -8.35 13.56
N THR A 82 -6.49 -9.22 13.56
CA THR A 82 -6.42 -10.53 14.23
C THR A 82 -5.44 -11.46 13.52
N PHE A 83 -5.42 -11.39 12.19
CA PHE A 83 -4.50 -12.15 11.36
C PHE A 83 -4.02 -11.30 10.20
N ILE A 84 -2.73 -11.37 9.91
CA ILE A 84 -2.14 -10.78 8.72
C ILE A 84 -1.03 -11.67 8.17
N SER A 85 -1.00 -11.84 6.84
CA SER A 85 0.09 -12.51 6.15
C SER A 85 0.52 -11.73 4.90
N PHE A 86 1.81 -11.77 4.62
CA PHE A 86 2.42 -11.25 3.41
C PHE A 86 2.95 -12.42 2.60
N THR A 87 2.49 -12.59 1.36
CA THR A 87 2.82 -13.75 0.53
C THR A 87 3.31 -13.32 -0.85
N TYR A 88 4.41 -13.92 -1.30
CA TYR A 88 4.86 -13.76 -2.68
C TYR A 88 3.92 -14.50 -3.64
N VAL A 89 3.56 -13.86 -4.75
CA VAL A 89 2.86 -14.50 -5.87
C VAL A 89 3.57 -14.19 -7.19
N PRO A 90 3.67 -15.14 -8.14
CA PRO A 90 4.16 -14.83 -9.48
C PRO A 90 3.36 -13.72 -10.14
N ARG A 91 4.02 -12.86 -10.94
CA ARG A 91 3.37 -11.73 -11.64
C ARG A 91 2.20 -12.16 -12.54
N SER A 92 2.26 -13.36 -13.10
CA SER A 92 1.16 -13.96 -13.88
C SER A 92 -0.13 -14.17 -13.07
N LEU A 93 -0.03 -14.26 -11.74
CA LEU A 93 -1.15 -14.39 -10.81
C LEU A 93 -1.48 -13.07 -10.10
N ASN A 94 -0.74 -11.99 -10.38
CA ASN A 94 -0.96 -10.64 -9.84
C ASN A 94 -1.46 -9.64 -10.91
N SER A 95 -2.06 -10.15 -12.00
CA SER A 95 -2.45 -9.34 -13.16
C SER A 95 -3.41 -8.20 -12.82
N THR A 96 -4.33 -8.40 -11.87
CA THR A 96 -5.26 -7.37 -11.42
C THR A 96 -4.54 -6.20 -10.73
N ALA A 97 -3.57 -6.50 -9.87
CA ALA A 97 -2.78 -5.46 -9.20
C ALA A 97 -1.86 -4.73 -10.19
N ASP A 98 -1.25 -5.44 -11.15
CA ASP A 98 -0.43 -4.85 -12.21
C ASP A 98 -1.23 -3.87 -13.08
N VAL A 99 -2.49 -4.21 -13.42
CA VAL A 99 -3.40 -3.31 -14.16
C VAL A 99 -3.75 -2.08 -13.33
N LEU A 100 -4.04 -2.23 -12.03
CA LEU A 100 -4.32 -1.10 -11.14
C LEU A 100 -3.12 -0.18 -10.98
N ALA A 101 -1.92 -0.74 -10.81
CA ALA A 101 -0.68 0.03 -10.72
C ALA A 101 -0.39 0.81 -12.02
N LYS A 102 -0.57 0.17 -13.18
CA LYS A 102 -0.47 0.83 -14.50
C LYS A 102 -1.51 1.92 -14.71
N SER A 103 -2.71 1.76 -14.15
CA SER A 103 -3.77 2.76 -14.22
C SER A 103 -3.46 3.97 -13.34
N ALA A 104 -2.85 3.74 -12.16
CA ALA A 104 -2.39 4.82 -11.27
C ALA A 104 -1.20 5.59 -11.86
N LEU A 105 -0.31 4.92 -12.59
CA LEU A 105 0.82 5.57 -13.30
C LEU A 105 0.37 6.48 -14.46
N HIS A 106 -0.77 6.19 -15.10
CA HIS A 106 -1.32 7.03 -16.16
C HIS A 106 -2.13 8.24 -15.65
N LEU A 107 -2.30 8.41 -14.34
CA LEU A 107 -3.10 9.48 -13.73
C LEU A 107 -2.33 10.79 -13.47
N ASN A 108 -1.20 10.98 -14.15
CA ASN A 108 -0.47 12.25 -14.19
C ASN A 108 -0.36 12.77 -15.64
N PHE A 109 -1.26 13.67 -16.03
CA PHE A 109 -0.98 14.76 -16.97
C PHE A 109 -1.37 16.08 -16.32
#